data_AF-A0A6P1EW18-F1
#
_entry.id   AF-A0A6P1EW18-F1
#
_cell.length_a   1.000
_cell.length_b   1.000
_cell.length_c   1.000
_cell.angle_alpha   90.00
_cell.angle_beta   90.00
_cell.angle_gamma   90.00
#
_symmetry.space_group_name_H-M   'P 1'
#
loop_
_entity.id
_entity.type
_entity.pdbx_description
1 polymer ?
#
loop_
_entity_poly.entity_id
_entity_poly.type
_entity_poly.pdbx_seq_one_letter_code
_entity_poly.pdbx_strand_id
1 'polypeptide(L)'
;MLKVTTADVIRQLVSRGVFTQKKDAEYQIGIKDSQIVVERKLSVIAYLGDTLESVIQLADMFKKIGTKEQQKQINAALTDLVTIGDRWNEA
;
A
#
# COMPACT_ATOMS: atom_id res chain seq x y z
N MET A 1 -18.33 -10.47 10.53
CA MET A 1 -17.08 -9.69 10.49
C MET A 1 -16.84 -9.28 9.04
N LEU A 2 -17.21 -8.06 8.66
CA LEU A 2 -16.98 -7.58 7.29
C LEU A 2 -15.49 -7.22 7.18
N LYS A 3 -14.75 -8.06 6.45
CA LYS A 3 -13.30 -7.91 6.27
C LYS A 3 -13.04 -6.69 5.36
N VAL A 4 -11.98 -5.93 5.65
CA VAL A 4 -11.45 -4.90 4.74
C VAL A 4 -11.37 -5.50 3.34
N THR A 5 -12.03 -4.87 2.37
CA THR A 5 -12.11 -5.41 1.01
C THR A 5 -10.92 -4.96 0.17
N THR A 6 -10.60 -5.71 -0.89
CA THR A 6 -9.64 -5.28 -1.92
C THR A 6 -9.95 -3.86 -2.42
N ALA A 7 -11.23 -3.54 -2.62
CA ALA A 7 -11.63 -2.22 -3.11
C ALA A 7 -11.29 -1.11 -2.12
N ASP A 8 -11.44 -1.36 -0.81
CA ASP A 8 -11.05 -0.39 0.21
C ASP A 8 -9.53 -0.20 0.25
N VAL A 9 -8.76 -1.30 0.16
CA VAL A 9 -7.29 -1.27 0.09
C VAL A 9 -6.82 -0.40 -1.08
N ILE A 10 -7.27 -0.71 -2.29
CA ILE A 10 -6.85 0.03 -3.49
C ILE A 10 -7.31 1.49 -3.41
N ARG A 11 -8.55 1.76 -2.95
CA ARG A 11 -9.06 3.13 -2.82
C ARG A 11 -8.19 3.96 -1.88
N GLN A 12 -7.77 3.41 -0.73
CA GLN A 12 -6.94 4.17 0.22
C GLN A 12 -5.52 4.38 -0.31
N LEU A 13 -4.91 3.38 -0.97
CA LEU A 13 -3.59 3.56 -1.57
C LEU A 13 -3.60 4.60 -2.70
N VAL A 14 -4.65 4.61 -3.52
CA VAL A 14 -4.85 5.63 -4.56
C VAL A 14 -5.07 7.01 -3.94
N SER A 15 -5.94 7.14 -2.93
CA SER A 15 -6.27 8.44 -2.31
C SER A 15 -5.04 9.08 -1.65
N ARG A 16 -4.11 8.26 -1.15
CA ARG A 16 -2.84 8.72 -0.56
C ARG A 16 -1.71 8.88 -1.58
N GLY A 17 -1.97 8.66 -2.87
CA GLY A 17 -0.98 8.85 -3.93
C GLY A 17 0.18 7.86 -3.90
N VAL A 18 -0.01 6.68 -3.29
CA VAL A 18 1.04 5.65 -3.13
C VAL A 18 1.59 5.23 -4.49
N PHE A 19 0.72 5.05 -5.48
CA PHE A 19 1.08 4.62 -6.84
C PHE A 19 1.64 5.72 -7.75
N THR A 20 1.72 6.96 -7.28
CA THR A 20 2.33 8.03 -8.07
C THR A 20 3.82 7.74 -8.27
N GLN A 21 4.36 7.93 -9.48
CA GLN A 21 5.79 7.72 -9.74
C GLN A 21 6.63 8.78 -9.01
N LYS A 22 7.69 8.36 -8.33
CA LYS A 22 8.58 9.24 -7.58
C LYS A 22 9.96 9.27 -8.25
N LYS A 23 10.35 10.40 -8.85
CA LYS A 23 11.55 10.50 -9.71
C LYS A 23 12.84 10.01 -9.04
N ASP A 24 13.00 10.27 -7.75
CA ASP A 24 14.23 9.95 -7.00
C ASP A 24 14.14 8.64 -6.21
N ALA A 25 13.03 7.89 -6.32
CA ALA A 25 12.88 6.63 -5.58
C ALA A 25 13.47 5.45 -6.36
N GLU A 26 14.38 4.72 -5.71
CA GLU A 26 14.95 3.47 -6.23
C GLU A 26 13.86 2.42 -6.49
N TYR A 27 12.84 2.40 -5.62
CA TYR A 27 11.71 1.49 -5.68
C TYR A 27 10.41 2.26 -5.92
N GLN A 28 9.58 1.75 -6.83
CA GLN A 28 8.23 2.24 -7.10
C GLN A 28 7.20 1.23 -6.60
N ILE A 29 5.96 1.69 -6.48
CA ILE A 29 4.82 0.87 -6.06
C ILE A 29 3.80 0.99 -7.17
N GLY A 30 3.31 -0.15 -7.65
CA GLY A 30 2.35 -0.22 -8.76
C GLY A 30 1.21 -1.18 -8.47
N ILE A 31 0.33 -1.31 -9.46
CA ILE A 31 -0.70 -2.34 -9.52
C ILE A 31 -0.47 -3.16 -10.78
N LYS A 32 -0.39 -4.48 -10.63
CA LYS A 32 -0.31 -5.43 -11.74
C LYS A 32 -1.06 -6.71 -11.41
N ASP A 33 -1.82 -7.23 -12.36
CA ASP A 33 -2.64 -8.44 -12.19
C ASP A 33 -3.53 -8.37 -10.94
N SER A 34 -4.12 -7.20 -10.72
CA SER A 34 -4.94 -6.84 -9.55
C SER A 34 -4.21 -6.90 -8.20
N GLN A 35 -2.88 -6.91 -8.18
CA GLN A 35 -2.07 -6.97 -6.97
C GLN A 35 -1.17 -5.74 -6.84
N ILE A 36 -0.88 -5.37 -5.59
CA ILE A 36 0.17 -4.41 -5.25
C ILE A 36 1.51 -5.04 -5.59
N VAL A 37 2.31 -4.32 -6.38
CA VAL A 37 3.65 -4.73 -6.77
C VAL A 37 4.69 -3.71 -6.34
N VAL A 38 5.89 -4.20 -6.07
CA VAL A 38 7.08 -3.36 -5.88
C VAL A 38 7.96 -3.49 -7.12
N GLU A 39 8.38 -2.36 -7.65
CA GLU A 39 9.17 -2.29 -8.87
C GLU A 39 10.53 -1.63 -8.61
N ARG A 40 11.57 -2.10 -9.31
CA ARG A 40 12.88 -1.46 -9.37
C ARG A 40 13.28 -1.34 -10.84
N LYS A 41 13.60 -0.13 -11.30
CA LYS A 41 13.95 0.14 -12.72
C LYS A 41 12.95 -0.50 -13.71
N LEU A 42 11.65 -0.30 -13.49
CA LEU A 42 10.55 -0.82 -14.31
C LEU A 42 10.41 -2.36 -14.35
N SER A 43 11.13 -3.08 -13.48
CA SER A 43 10.96 -4.52 -13.30
C SER A 43 10.24 -4.80 -11.99
N VAL A 44 9.20 -5.62 -12.04
CA VAL A 44 8.53 -6.10 -10.82
C VAL A 44 9.49 -7.03 -10.07
N ILE A 45 9.74 -6.72 -8.80
CA ILE A 45 10.61 -7.52 -7.92
C ILE A 45 9.82 -8.27 -6.84
N ALA A 46 8.59 -7.85 -6.56
CA ALA A 46 7.73 -8.50 -5.59
C ALA A 46 6.24 -8.28 -5.94
N TYR A 47 5.44 -9.32 -5.75
CA TYR A 47 3.97 -9.27 -5.72
C TYR A 47 3.55 -9.43 -4.27
N LEU A 48 2.81 -8.46 -3.73
CA LEU A 48 2.41 -8.45 -2.32
C LEU A 48 0.96 -8.91 -2.11
N GLY A 49 0.17 -9.00 -3.18
CA GLY A 49 -1.28 -9.20 -3.10
C GLY A 49 -2.05 -7.88 -2.97
N ASP A 50 -3.30 -7.94 -2.52
CA ASP A 50 -4.24 -6.82 -2.53
C ASP A 50 -5.03 -6.66 -1.21
N THR A 51 -4.48 -7.20 -0.11
CA THR A 51 -5.13 -7.23 1.20
C THR A 51 -4.52 -6.21 2.18
N LEU A 52 -5.10 -6.08 3.38
CA LEU A 52 -4.51 -5.29 4.45
C LEU A 52 -3.11 -5.80 4.84
N GLU A 53 -2.92 -7.12 4.86
CA GLU A 53 -1.62 -7.75 5.11
C GLU A 53 -0.57 -7.32 4.06
N SER A 54 -0.97 -7.18 2.80
CA SER A 54 -0.10 -6.64 1.74
C SER A 54 0.35 -5.21 2.01
N VAL A 55 -0.53 -4.36 2.57
CA VAL A 55 -0.20 -2.97 2.94
C VAL A 55 0.73 -2.92 4.15
N ILE A 56 0.55 -3.80 5.14
CA ILE A 56 1.46 -3.93 6.28
C ILE A 56 2.85 -4.33 5.79
N GLN A 57 2.94 -5.35 4.93
CA GLN A 57 4.20 -5.78 4.34
C GLN A 57 4.88 -4.66 3.53
N LEU A 58 4.09 -3.90 2.76
CA LEU A 58 4.57 -2.74 2.03
C LEU A 58 5.16 -1.68 2.97
N ALA A 59 4.50 -1.38 4.09
CA ALA A 59 4.98 -0.43 5.09
C ALA A 59 6.32 -0.88 5.71
N ASP A 60 6.44 -2.16 6.06
CA ASP A 60 7.66 -2.74 6.63
C ASP A 60 8.83 -2.70 5.64
N MET A 61 8.59 -3.01 4.37
CA MET A 61 9.62 -2.92 3.32
C MET A 61 10.09 -1.47 3.15
N PHE A 62 9.16 -0.53 2.97
CA PHE A 62 9.47 0.86 2.63
C PHE A 62 9.99 1.68 3.82
N LYS A 63 9.87 1.18 5.06
CA LYS A 63 10.51 1.77 6.24
C LYS A 63 12.02 1.94 6.10
N LYS A 64 12.69 1.02 5.38
CA LYS A 64 14.15 1.05 5.18
C LYS A 64 14.56 1.55 3.79
N ILE A 65 13.80 1.19 2.77
CA ILE A 65 14.20 1.40 1.35
C ILE A 65 13.39 2.51 0.66
N GLY A 66 12.28 2.93 1.25
CA GLY A 66 11.38 3.92 0.69
C GLY A 66 11.82 5.36 0.99
N THR A 67 11.44 6.28 0.11
CA THR A 67 11.56 7.71 0.38
C THR A 67 10.66 8.13 1.55
N LYS A 68 10.99 9.25 2.21
CA LYS A 68 10.14 9.81 3.29
C LYS A 68 8.70 10.04 2.84
N GLU A 69 8.50 10.47 1.60
CA GLU A 69 7.19 10.69 1.03
C GLU A 69 6.41 9.37 0.87
N GLN A 70 7.04 8.34 0.30
CA GLN A 70 6.42 7.01 0.19
C GLN A 70 6.05 6.45 1.57
N GLN A 71 6.96 6.54 2.55
CA GLN A 71 6.68 6.10 3.92
C GLN A 71 5.46 6.82 4.51
N LYS A 72 5.37 8.15 4.33
CA LYS A 72 4.23 8.94 4.82
C LYS A 72 2.91 8.52 4.15
N GLN A 73 2.92 8.33 2.83
CA GLN A 73 1.74 7.94 2.06
C GLN A 73 1.24 6.54 2.45
N ILE A 74 2.15 5.56 2.55
CA ILE A 74 1.82 4.18 2.94
C ILE A 74 1.29 4.13 4.36
N ASN A 75 1.95 4.80 5.32
CA ASN A 75 1.52 4.81 6.71
C ASN A 75 0.15 5.49 6.86
N ALA A 76 -0.12 6.57 6.12
CA ALA A 76 -1.44 7.20 6.13
C ALA A 76 -2.53 6.25 5.62
N ALA A 77 -2.27 5.55 4.50
CA ALA A 77 -3.21 4.57 3.95
C ALA A 77 -3.46 3.41 4.91
N LEU A 78 -2.40 2.90 5.57
CA LEU A 78 -2.50 1.84 6.56
C LEU A 78 -3.38 2.26 7.75
N THR A 79 -3.17 3.47 8.30
CA THR A 79 -3.99 4.00 9.40
C THR A 79 -5.47 4.11 9.03
N ASP A 80 -5.79 4.57 7.81
CA ASP A 80 -7.18 4.63 7.35
C ASP A 80 -7.80 3.24 7.27
N LEU A 81 -7.06 2.25 6.75
CA LEU A 81 -7.55 0.88 6.61
C LEU A 81 -7.77 0.17 7.95
N VAL A 82 -6.88 0.38 8.92
CA VAL A 82 -7.05 -0.13 10.29
C VAL A 82 -8.28 0.51 10.93
N THR A 83 -8.45 1.84 10.80
CA THR A 83 -9.65 2.53 11.31
C THR A 83 -10.94 2.01 10.70
N ILE A 84 -10.94 1.70 9.40
CA ILE A 84 -12.08 1.04 8.75
C ILE A 84 -12.33 -0.31 9.39
N GLY A 85 -11.30 -1.16 9.51
CA GLY A 85 -11.42 -2.48 10.15
C GLY A 85 -11.98 -2.42 11.57
N ASP A 86 -11.51 -1.48 12.38
CA ASP A 86 -11.94 -1.31 13.78
C ASP A 86 -13.40 -0.85 13.88
N ARG A 87 -13.82 0.14 13.08
CA ARG A 87 -15.20 0.67 13.09
C ARG A 87 -16.27 -0.36 12.74
N TRP A 88 -15.90 -1.44 12.02
CA TRP A 88 -16.83 -2.52 11.66
C TRP A 88 -16.79 -3.70 12.63
N ASN A 89 -15.87 -3.72 13.60
CA ASN A 89 -15.88 -4.67 14.71
C ASN A 89 -16.76 -4.19 15.88
N GLU A 90 -17.10 -2.90 15.91
CA GLU A 90 -17.98 -2.29 16.92
C GLU A 90 -19.46 -2.18 16.50
N ALA A 91 -19.79 -2.52 15.25
CA ALA A 91 -21.14 -2.47 14.66
C ALA A 91 -21.76 -3.86 14.50
#